data_AF-A0A931Q2S0-F1
#
_entry.id   AF-A0A931Q2S0-F1
#
_cell.length_a   1.000
_cell.length_b   1.000
_cell.length_c   1.000
_cell.angle_alpha   90.00
_cell.angle_beta   90.00
_cell.angle_gamma   90.00
#
_symmetry.space_group_name_H-M   'P 1'
#
loop_
_entity.id
_entity.type
_entity.pdbx_description
1 polymer ?
#
loop_
_entity_poly.entity_id
_entity_poly.type
_entity_poly.pdbx_seq_one_letter_code
_entity_poly.pdbx_strand_id
1 'polypeptide(L)'
;MSKPPMNRSLSWLLDDAIFLYKNGRKYGSILLLLCTVDALARETNPNAKVGERFEAFLKSKMRRKGRPQIHNISVPKFNQFFSFEYIIYKFLRCPLVHEGSRLEVDDPAEFAVRLDWDTIPNGLSVDTVNNCVILGGELVFKLLTDAVQHELQNS
;
A
#
# COMPACT_ATOMS: atom_id res chain seq x y z
N MET A 1 -0.53 -36.27 2.31
CA MET A 1 -0.34 -35.31 1.20
C MET A 1 0.04 -33.97 1.80
N SER A 2 1.31 -33.59 1.74
CA SER A 2 1.76 -32.25 2.11
C SER A 2 1.34 -31.27 1.01
N LYS A 3 0.73 -30.14 1.40
CA LYS A 3 0.48 -29.03 0.47
C LYS A 3 1.82 -28.64 -0.17
N PRO A 4 1.88 -28.45 -1.50
CA PRO A 4 3.09 -27.92 -2.11
C PRO A 4 3.38 -26.53 -1.52
N PRO A 5 4.66 -26.17 -1.32
CA PRO A 5 5.00 -24.82 -0.86
C PRO A 5 4.53 -23.82 -1.93
N MET A 6 3.57 -22.98 -1.56
CA MET A 6 2.84 -22.07 -2.45
C MET A 6 3.65 -20.83 -2.85
N ASN A 7 4.94 -20.77 -2.52
CA ASN A 7 5.80 -19.58 -2.66
C ASN A 7 6.17 -19.21 -4.10
N ARG A 8 6.08 -20.15 -5.06
CA ARG A 8 6.30 -19.84 -6.49
C ARG A 8 5.09 -19.23 -7.18
N SER A 9 3.95 -19.09 -6.50
CA SER A 9 2.67 -18.83 -7.17
C SER A 9 2.28 -17.35 -7.30
N LEU A 10 3.07 -16.39 -6.80
CA LEU A 10 2.69 -14.96 -6.83
C LEU A 10 3.68 -14.07 -7.61
N SER A 11 4.78 -14.61 -8.14
CA SER A 11 5.72 -13.82 -8.95
C SER A 11 5.09 -13.24 -10.22
N TRP A 12 4.17 -13.99 -10.85
CA TRP A 12 3.43 -13.51 -12.02
C TRP A 12 2.56 -12.27 -11.70
N LEU A 13 2.03 -12.12 -10.48
CA LEU A 13 1.29 -10.92 -10.09
C LEU A 13 2.21 -9.69 -10.01
N LEU A 14 3.46 -9.88 -9.58
CA LEU A 14 4.45 -8.80 -9.59
C LEU A 14 4.80 -8.42 -11.03
N ASP A 15 5.02 -9.41 -11.89
CA ASP A 15 5.32 -9.18 -13.32
C ASP A 15 4.18 -8.45 -14.02
N ASP A 16 2.93 -8.87 -13.80
CA ASP A 16 1.73 -8.23 -14.33
C ASP A 16 1.58 -6.80 -13.79
N ALA A 17 1.86 -6.57 -12.51
CA ALA A 17 1.79 -5.22 -11.94
C ALA A 17 2.83 -4.30 -12.58
N ILE A 18 4.05 -4.78 -12.79
CA ILE A 18 5.10 -4.05 -13.49
C ILE A 18 4.71 -3.79 -14.95
N PHE A 19 4.11 -4.77 -15.62
CA PHE A 19 3.62 -4.61 -16.99
C PHE A 19 2.54 -3.54 -17.08
N LEU A 20 1.53 -3.57 -16.20
CA LEU A 20 0.48 -2.55 -16.14
C LEU A 20 1.07 -1.16 -15.92
N TYR A 21 2.02 -1.03 -15.00
CA TYR A 21 2.70 0.23 -14.72
C TYR A 21 3.42 0.78 -15.96
N LYS A 22 4.24 -0.06 -16.63
CA LYS A 22 4.97 0.31 -17.85
C LYS A 22 4.05 0.72 -19.01
N ASN A 23 2.83 0.19 -19.06
CA ASN A 23 1.82 0.52 -20.08
C ASN A 23 0.87 1.66 -19.65
N GLY A 24 1.23 2.44 -18.63
CA GLY A 24 0.44 3.60 -18.19
C GLY A 24 -0.82 3.24 -17.38
N ARG A 25 -1.07 1.96 -17.10
CA ARG A 25 -2.20 1.49 -16.26
C ARG A 25 -1.83 1.55 -14.78
N LYS A 26 -1.43 2.74 -14.33
CA LYS A 26 -0.83 2.99 -13.00
C LYS A 26 -1.71 2.56 -11.83
N TYR A 27 -3.00 2.92 -11.81
CA TYR A 27 -3.92 2.51 -10.73
C TYR A 27 -4.16 0.99 -10.71
N GLY A 28 -4.26 0.36 -11.88
CA GLY A 28 -4.38 -1.09 -11.99
C GLY A 28 -3.15 -1.81 -11.44
N SER A 29 -1.96 -1.27 -11.68
CA SER A 29 -0.72 -1.76 -11.10
C SER A 29 -0.71 -1.68 -9.57
N ILE A 30 -1.10 -0.53 -9.00
CA ILE A 30 -1.20 -0.36 -7.54
C ILE A 30 -2.19 -1.36 -6.95
N LEU A 31 -3.38 -1.50 -7.53
CA LEU A 31 -4.38 -2.46 -7.05
C LEU A 31 -3.82 -3.88 -7.04
N LEU A 32 -3.13 -4.29 -8.11
CA LEU A 32 -2.56 -5.63 -8.19
C LEU A 32 -1.48 -5.85 -7.12
N LEU A 33 -0.60 -4.87 -6.90
CA LEU A 33 0.38 -4.92 -5.82
C LEU A 33 -0.26 -5.02 -4.43
N LEU A 34 -1.35 -4.29 -4.17
CA LEU A 34 -2.08 -4.36 -2.91
C LEU A 34 -2.70 -5.75 -2.68
N CYS A 35 -3.23 -6.38 -3.73
CA CYS A 35 -3.71 -7.76 -3.68
C CYS A 35 -2.58 -8.74 -3.38
N THR A 36 -1.43 -8.59 -4.04
CA THR A 36 -0.24 -9.42 -3.81
C THR A 36 0.27 -9.27 -2.38
N VAL A 37 0.30 -8.06 -1.84
CA VAL A 37 0.66 -7.79 -0.44
C VAL A 37 -0.29 -8.50 0.53
N ASP A 38 -1.61 -8.46 0.32
CA ASP A 38 -2.57 -9.14 1.20
C ASP A 38 -2.42 -10.67 1.14
N ALA A 39 -2.15 -11.22 -0.06
CA ALA A 39 -1.87 -12.64 -0.23
C ALA A 39 -0.61 -13.06 0.56
N LEU A 40 0.50 -12.34 0.38
CA LEU A 40 1.75 -12.61 1.09
C LEU A 40 1.60 -12.41 2.61
N ALA A 41 0.91 -11.34 3.05
CA ALA A 41 0.64 -11.10 4.45
C ALA A 41 -0.15 -12.24 5.12
N ARG A 42 -1.11 -12.82 4.40
CA ARG A 42 -1.87 -14.00 4.85
C ARG A 42 -0.98 -15.23 5.00
N GLU A 43 0.00 -15.42 4.13
CA GLU A 43 0.95 -16.53 4.24
C GLU A 43 1.88 -16.34 5.44
N THR A 44 2.39 -15.12 5.66
CA THR A 44 3.29 -14.82 6.78
C THR A 44 2.58 -14.91 8.14
N ASN A 45 1.32 -14.46 8.23
CA ASN A 45 0.58 -14.42 9.49
C ASN A 45 -0.91 -14.80 9.30
N PRO A 46 -1.23 -16.10 9.14
CA PRO A 46 -2.56 -16.56 8.74
C PRO A 46 -3.65 -16.37 9.81
N ASN A 47 -3.26 -16.27 11.09
CA ASN A 47 -4.20 -16.21 12.21
C ASN A 47 -4.53 -14.78 12.65
N ALA A 48 -3.81 -13.77 12.15
CA ALA A 48 -4.08 -12.38 12.46
C ALA A 48 -5.23 -11.79 11.62
N LYS A 49 -5.89 -10.76 12.15
CA LYS A 49 -6.94 -10.03 11.43
C LYS A 49 -6.36 -9.39 10.17
N VAL A 50 -7.22 -9.17 9.16
CA VAL A 50 -6.81 -8.66 7.83
C VAL A 50 -5.95 -7.39 7.91
N GLY A 51 -6.41 -6.37 8.63
CA GLY A 51 -5.65 -5.12 8.78
C GLY A 51 -4.34 -5.32 9.53
N GLU A 52 -4.39 -6.03 10.65
CA GLU A 52 -3.22 -6.29 11.49
C GLU A 52 -2.11 -7.02 10.70
N ARG A 53 -2.45 -8.08 9.95
CA ARG A 53 -1.46 -8.80 9.15
C ARG A 53 -0.92 -7.96 7.99
N PHE A 54 -1.78 -7.17 7.34
CA PHE A 54 -1.39 -6.35 6.20
C PHE A 54 -0.40 -5.26 6.64
N GLU A 55 -0.75 -4.52 7.69
CA GLU A 55 0.11 -3.49 8.26
C GLU A 55 1.41 -4.10 8.79
N ALA A 56 1.36 -5.23 9.51
CA ALA A 56 2.55 -5.89 10.03
C ALA A 56 3.48 -6.36 8.90
N PHE A 57 2.92 -6.92 7.82
CA PHE A 57 3.67 -7.31 6.63
C PHE A 57 4.39 -6.11 6.03
N LEU A 58 3.66 -5.05 5.65
CA LEU A 58 4.27 -3.87 5.05
C LEU A 58 5.32 -3.25 5.97
N LYS A 59 5.04 -3.17 7.28
CA LYS A 59 5.98 -2.67 8.27
C LYS A 59 7.28 -3.48 8.26
N SER A 60 7.19 -4.80 8.22
CA SER A 60 8.37 -5.68 8.16
C SER A 60 9.19 -5.52 6.87
N LYS A 61 8.53 -5.19 5.74
CA LYS A 61 9.21 -5.06 4.44
C LYS A 61 9.68 -3.63 4.13
N MET A 62 9.00 -2.60 4.61
CA MET A 62 9.37 -1.20 4.36
C MET A 62 10.37 -0.69 5.40
N ARG A 63 10.33 -1.20 6.64
CA ARG A 63 11.19 -0.75 7.75
C ARG A 63 12.49 -1.54 7.87
N ARG A 64 13.21 -1.67 6.75
CA ARG A 64 14.49 -2.38 6.67
C ARG A 64 15.68 -1.41 6.74
N LYS A 65 16.82 -1.89 7.27
CA LYS A 65 18.07 -1.13 7.35
C LYS A 65 18.50 -0.67 5.95
N GLY A 66 18.87 0.60 5.80
CA GLY A 66 19.29 1.19 4.53
C GLY A 66 18.15 1.72 3.65
N ARG A 67 16.91 1.74 4.13
CA ARG A 67 15.76 2.34 3.42
C ARG A 67 15.26 3.60 4.12
N PRO A 68 14.83 4.63 3.36
CA PRO A 68 14.10 5.78 3.90
C PRO A 68 12.88 5.30 4.69
N GLN A 69 12.75 5.82 5.90
CA GLN A 69 11.68 5.44 6.81
C GLN A 69 10.58 6.51 6.75
N ILE A 70 9.45 6.19 6.12
CA ILE A 70 8.26 7.05 6.20
C ILE A 70 7.51 6.66 7.46
N HIS A 71 7.52 7.55 8.44
CA HIS A 71 6.88 7.33 9.73
C HIS A 71 5.94 8.48 10.03
N ASN A 72 4.83 8.14 10.68
CA ASN A 72 4.00 9.07 11.44
C ASN A 72 3.65 10.34 10.66
N ILE A 73 2.77 10.20 9.68
CA ILE A 73 2.21 11.29 8.90
C ILE A 73 1.21 12.04 9.78
N SER A 74 1.51 13.30 10.08
CA SER A 74 0.63 14.16 10.87
C SER A 74 -0.57 14.56 10.02
N VAL A 75 -1.78 14.33 10.54
CA VAL A 75 -3.03 14.83 9.95
C VAL A 75 -3.61 15.86 10.91
N PRO A 76 -3.34 17.17 10.68
CA PRO A 76 -3.61 18.21 11.68
C PRO A 76 -5.07 18.33 12.10
N LYS A 77 -6.03 18.07 11.19
CA LYS A 77 -7.46 18.12 11.51
C LYS A 77 -7.84 17.25 12.72
N PHE A 78 -7.17 16.10 12.88
CA PHE A 78 -7.43 15.16 13.97
C PHE A 78 -6.39 15.24 15.09
N ASN A 79 -5.36 16.07 14.94
CA ASN A 79 -4.19 16.10 15.83
C ASN A 79 -3.61 14.68 16.06
N GLN A 80 -3.59 13.86 15.01
CA GLN A 80 -3.18 12.47 15.06
C GLN A 80 -2.06 12.19 14.06
N PHE A 81 -1.26 11.19 14.39
CA PHE A 81 -0.22 10.66 13.52
C PHE A 81 -0.65 9.28 13.03
N PHE A 82 -0.59 9.09 11.71
CA PHE A 82 -0.91 7.81 11.09
C PHE A 82 0.36 7.20 10.49
N SER A 83 0.50 5.89 10.62
CA SER A 83 1.58 5.17 9.93
C SER A 83 1.29 5.13 8.43
N PHE A 84 2.33 5.06 7.62
CA PHE A 84 2.16 4.91 6.17
C PHE A 84 1.43 3.60 5.86
N GLU A 85 1.78 2.51 6.56
CA GLU A 85 1.14 1.21 6.38
C GLU A 85 -0.37 1.24 6.68
N TYR A 86 -0.77 1.94 7.75
CA TYR A 86 -2.17 2.17 8.08
C TYR A 86 -2.88 2.96 6.97
N ILE A 87 -2.25 4.02 6.46
CA ILE A 87 -2.81 4.83 5.37
C ILE A 87 -3.03 3.98 4.11
N ILE A 88 -2.05 3.17 3.72
CA ILE A 88 -2.17 2.26 2.58
C ILE A 88 -3.31 1.26 2.80
N TYR A 89 -3.40 0.65 3.98
CA TYR A 89 -4.46 -0.32 4.28
C TYR A 89 -5.86 0.30 4.27
N LYS A 90 -6.05 1.36 5.08
CA LYS A 90 -7.36 1.94 5.36
C LYS A 90 -7.88 2.78 4.20
N PHE A 91 -7.02 3.50 3.47
CA PHE A 91 -7.47 4.52 2.51
C PHE A 91 -7.04 4.28 1.06
N LEU A 92 -6.13 3.33 0.79
CA LEU A 92 -5.89 2.87 -0.59
C LEU A 92 -6.48 1.49 -0.84
N ARG A 93 -6.14 0.49 -0.02
CA ARG A 93 -6.60 -0.89 -0.22
C ARG A 93 -8.11 -0.99 -0.05
N CYS A 94 -8.67 -0.50 1.05
CA CYS A 94 -10.13 -0.60 1.27
C CYS A 94 -10.95 0.15 0.20
N PRO A 95 -10.67 1.42 -0.16
CA PRO A 95 -11.48 2.11 -1.17
C PRO A 95 -11.28 1.57 -2.59
N LEU A 96 -10.05 1.22 -2.99
CA LEU A 96 -9.80 0.65 -4.32
C LEU A 96 -10.41 -0.76 -4.48
N VAL A 97 -10.47 -1.54 -3.40
CA VAL A 97 -11.02 -2.91 -3.41
C VAL A 97 -12.54 -2.94 -3.19
N HIS A 98 -13.09 -2.07 -2.34
CA HIS A 98 -14.51 -2.11 -1.98
C HIS A 98 -15.39 -1.09 -2.70
N GLU A 99 -14.87 0.06 -3.13
CA GLU A 99 -15.73 1.18 -3.57
C GLU A 99 -15.51 1.63 -5.03
N GLY A 100 -14.47 1.15 -5.70
CA GLY A 100 -14.27 1.25 -7.15
C GLY A 100 -14.24 2.66 -7.78
N SER A 101 -14.57 3.73 -7.05
CA SER A 101 -14.62 5.12 -7.53
C SER A 101 -15.07 6.15 -6.46
N ARG A 102 -15.64 5.76 -5.32
CA ARG A 102 -15.97 6.73 -4.25
C ARG A 102 -14.81 6.87 -3.26
N LEU A 103 -14.21 8.07 -3.29
CA LEU A 103 -13.35 8.62 -2.25
C LEU A 103 -14.14 9.70 -1.50
N GLU A 104 -15.45 9.51 -1.34
CA GLU A 104 -16.29 10.42 -0.55
C GLU A 104 -16.12 10.02 0.91
N VAL A 105 -15.52 10.92 1.68
CA VAL A 105 -15.29 10.74 3.11
C VAL A 105 -16.62 11.04 3.81
N ASP A 106 -17.51 10.05 3.88
CA ASP A 106 -18.82 10.18 4.53
C ASP A 106 -18.72 10.29 6.06
N ASP A 107 -17.53 10.02 6.63
CA ASP A 107 -17.26 10.17 8.05
C ASP A 107 -16.51 11.49 8.33
N PRO A 108 -17.09 12.46 9.07
CA PRO A 108 -16.37 13.67 9.49
C PRO A 108 -15.10 13.40 10.31
N ALA A 109 -14.93 12.18 10.84
CA ALA A 109 -13.73 11.68 11.52
C ALA A 109 -12.66 11.08 10.58
N GLU A 110 -12.86 11.09 9.27
CA GLU A 110 -11.90 10.55 8.29
C GLU A 110 -11.24 11.66 7.42
N PHE A 111 -10.15 11.30 6.73
CA PHE A 111 -9.44 12.16 5.78
C PHE A 111 -9.32 11.49 4.42
N ALA A 112 -9.22 12.29 3.37
CA ALA A 112 -9.07 11.79 2.01
C ALA A 112 -7.60 11.41 1.75
N VAL A 113 -7.38 10.39 0.93
CA VAL A 113 -6.04 10.04 0.42
C VAL A 113 -6.07 10.05 -1.09
N ARG A 114 -5.12 10.77 -1.69
CA ARG A 114 -5.01 10.90 -3.15
C ARG A 114 -3.63 10.47 -3.61
N LEU A 115 -3.59 9.72 -4.72
CA LEU A 115 -2.35 9.48 -5.47
C LEU A 115 -2.10 10.63 -6.43
N ASP A 116 -0.92 11.23 -6.35
CA ASP A 116 -0.43 12.26 -7.26
C ASP A 116 0.74 11.71 -8.08
N TRP A 117 0.57 11.68 -9.40
CA TRP A 117 1.57 11.18 -10.34
C TRP A 117 2.40 12.29 -10.98
N ASP A 118 2.03 13.55 -10.77
CA ASP A 118 2.51 14.67 -11.57
C ASP A 118 3.25 15.71 -10.72
N THR A 119 2.64 16.20 -9.63
CA THR A 119 3.20 17.33 -8.86
C THR A 119 4.23 16.86 -7.85
N ILE A 120 3.91 15.83 -7.06
CA ILE A 120 4.81 15.23 -6.09
C ILE A 120 4.95 13.71 -6.27
N PRO A 121 5.37 13.22 -7.46
CA PRO A 121 5.33 11.80 -7.81
C PRO A 121 6.07 10.90 -6.82
N ASN A 122 7.19 11.36 -6.25
CA ASN A 122 7.99 10.63 -5.26
C ASN A 122 7.83 11.16 -3.82
N GLY A 123 6.93 12.11 -3.61
CA GLY A 123 6.79 12.84 -2.36
C GLY A 123 5.59 12.41 -1.53
N LEU A 124 5.44 13.10 -0.40
CA LEU A 124 4.28 13.04 0.46
C LEU A 124 3.97 14.46 0.91
N SER A 125 2.69 14.83 0.92
CA SER A 125 2.22 16.10 1.44
C SER A 125 0.90 15.93 2.17
N VAL A 126 0.58 16.88 3.04
CA VAL A 126 -0.70 16.97 3.71
C VAL A 126 -1.32 18.30 3.35
N ASP A 127 -2.43 18.25 2.61
CA ASP A 127 -3.27 19.39 2.33
C ASP A 127 -4.19 19.61 3.52
N THR A 128 -3.84 20.57 4.36
CA THR A 128 -4.58 20.91 5.56
C THR A 128 -5.91 21.62 5.27
N VAL A 129 -6.03 22.26 4.11
CA VAL A 129 -7.25 22.97 3.70
C VAL A 129 -8.33 21.97 3.31
N ASN A 130 -7.96 20.96 2.52
CA ASN A 130 -8.88 19.94 2.04
C ASN A 130 -8.89 18.66 2.90
N ASN A 131 -8.12 18.64 4.00
CA ASN A 131 -7.94 17.47 4.86
C ASN A 131 -7.59 16.21 4.05
N CYS A 132 -6.58 16.33 3.21
CA CYS A 132 -6.16 15.29 2.29
C CYS A 132 -4.68 14.95 2.45
N VAL A 133 -4.36 13.67 2.56
CA VAL A 133 -2.98 13.19 2.43
C VAL A 133 -2.72 12.90 0.96
N ILE A 134 -1.73 13.56 0.40
CA ILE A 134 -1.30 13.38 -0.98
C ILE A 134 -0.07 12.48 -0.97
N LEU A 135 -0.19 11.32 -1.61
CA LEU A 135 0.88 10.36 -1.76
C LEU A 135 1.37 10.37 -3.20
N GLY A 136 2.68 10.50 -3.38
CA GLY A 136 3.29 10.34 -4.68
C GLY A 136 3.05 8.94 -5.24
N GLY A 137 2.49 8.83 -6.44
CA GLY A 137 2.21 7.53 -7.05
C GLY A 137 3.47 6.71 -7.30
N GLU A 138 4.58 7.36 -7.71
CA GLU A 138 5.89 6.70 -7.89
C GLU A 138 6.43 6.17 -6.56
N LEU A 139 6.24 6.94 -5.48
CA LEU A 139 6.63 6.54 -4.15
C LEU A 139 5.88 5.27 -3.72
N VAL A 140 4.55 5.28 -3.84
CA VAL A 140 3.71 4.13 -3.47
C VAL A 140 4.05 2.91 -4.32
N PHE A 141 4.17 3.07 -5.64
CA PHE A 141 4.53 1.99 -6.55
C PHE A 141 5.88 1.35 -6.18
N LYS A 142 6.92 2.17 -5.97
CA LYS A 142 8.27 1.67 -5.61
C LYS A 142 8.28 0.94 -4.27
N LEU A 143 7.60 1.47 -3.26
CA LEU A 143 7.56 0.85 -1.93
C LEU A 143 6.81 -0.48 -1.94
N LEU A 144 5.67 -0.56 -2.63
CA LEU A 144 4.91 -1.81 -2.74
C LEU A 144 5.67 -2.86 -3.57
N THR A 145 6.27 -2.45 -4.69
CA THR A 145 7.09 -3.32 -5.55
C THR A 145 8.28 -3.88 -4.77
N ASP A 146 9.03 -3.03 -4.07
CA ASP A 146 10.17 -3.44 -3.23
C ASP A 146 9.74 -4.39 -2.10
N ALA A 147 8.58 -4.14 -1.47
CA ALA A 147 8.06 -5.01 -0.43
C ALA A 147 7.73 -6.42 -0.95
N VAL A 148 7.01 -6.50 -2.09
CA VAL A 148 6.66 -7.77 -2.74
C VAL A 148 7.90 -8.49 -3.24
N GLN A 149 8.77 -7.78 -3.96
CA GLN A 149 9.99 -8.36 -4.52
C GLN A 149 10.91 -8.90 -3.42
N HIS A 150 11.06 -8.18 -2.32
CA HIS A 150 11.86 -8.65 -1.20
C HIS A 150 11.31 -9.92 -0.57
N GLU A 151 9.99 -10.05 -0.44
CA GLU A 151 9.41 -11.29 0.07
C GLU A 151 9.68 -12.44 -0.89
N LEU A 152 9.32 -12.30 -2.16
CA LEU A 152 9.50 -13.36 -3.16
C LEU A 152 10.95 -13.83 -3.32
N GLN A 153 11.95 -12.99 -3.03
CA GLN A 153 13.37 -13.34 -3.11
C GLN A 153 13.92 -14.02 -1.84
N ASN A 154 13.28 -13.84 -0.68
CA ASN A 154 13.76 -14.36 0.61
C ASN A 154 12.86 -15.47 1.19
N SER A 155 11.89 -15.94 0.41
CA SER A 155 10.87 -16.94 0.74
C SER A 155 11.19 -18.34 0.20
#